data_AF-A0AB36Z2T1-F1
#
_entry.id   AF-A0AB36Z2T1-F1
#
_cell.length_a   1.000
_cell.length_b   1.000
_cell.length_c   1.000
_cell.angle_alpha   90.00
_cell.angle_beta   90.00
_cell.angle_gamma   90.00
#
_symmetry.space_group_name_H-M   'P 1'
#
loop_
_entity.id
_entity.type
_entity.pdbx_description
1 polymer ?
#
loop_
_entity_poly.entity_id
_entity_poly.type
_entity_poly.pdbx_seq_one_letter_code
_entity_poly.pdbx_strand_id
1 'polypeptide(L)'
;MSSLINFLSRFSTATLQRSLSYAKHIDRETIEFFEENDDVTMYAQIEGTDYYDTAITYNLKKDRLIDDDCTCPVGYNCKHAAALARLFFQEYRQEFQQRYAESQSSQGIAKRQRGDDQAQRWLNDFKRYLQQTEPEQSVKTNNYLIYLLDQSVSLKKLTVD
;
A
#
# COMPACT_ATOMS: atom_id res chain seq x y z
N MET A 1 21.30 -0.81 -17.10
CA MET A 1 20.63 0.15 -16.19
C MET A 1 19.68 1.00 -17.01
N SER A 2 18.39 1.02 -16.68
CA SER A 2 17.44 1.93 -17.34
C SER A 2 17.83 3.38 -17.05
N SER A 3 17.89 4.22 -18.09
CA SER A 3 18.15 5.65 -17.90
C SER A 3 16.90 6.32 -17.32
N LEU A 4 17.08 7.41 -16.57
CA LEU A 4 15.96 8.20 -16.07
C LEU A 4 15.00 8.62 -17.20
N ILE A 5 15.54 8.91 -18.38
CA ILE A 5 14.75 9.27 -19.57
C ILE A 5 13.83 8.11 -20.00
N ASN A 6 14.34 6.88 -20.03
CA ASN A 6 13.53 5.71 -20.38
C ASN A 6 12.50 5.40 -19.29
N PHE A 7 12.87 5.54 -18.02
CA PHE A 7 11.97 5.34 -16.89
C PHE A 7 10.78 6.30 -16.92
N LEU A 8 11.04 7.56 -17.29
CA LEU A 8 10.05 8.62 -17.35
C LEU A 8 9.35 8.76 -18.72
N SER A 9 9.56 7.81 -19.65
CA SER A 9 9.11 7.90 -21.05
C SER A 9 7.59 8.00 -21.24
N ARG A 10 6.78 7.62 -20.24
CA ARG A 10 5.32 7.78 -20.28
C ARG A 10 4.85 9.23 -20.16
N PHE A 11 5.67 10.10 -19.58
CA PHE A 11 5.33 11.50 -19.37
C PHE A 11 5.79 12.37 -20.54
N SER A 12 5.00 13.37 -20.89
CA SER A 12 5.40 14.34 -21.91
C SER A 12 6.60 15.18 -21.45
N THR A 13 7.39 15.70 -22.39
CA THR A 13 8.52 16.61 -22.08
C THR A 13 8.06 17.83 -21.26
N ALA A 14 6.87 18.38 -21.55
CA ALA A 14 6.32 19.50 -20.81
C ALA A 14 5.96 19.12 -19.36
N THR A 15 5.40 17.92 -19.15
CA THR A 15 5.13 17.38 -17.80
C THR A 15 6.44 17.21 -17.03
N LEU A 16 7.46 16.63 -17.66
CA LEU A 16 8.76 16.39 -17.05
C LEU A 16 9.48 17.67 -16.64
N GLN A 17 9.38 18.73 -17.45
CA GLN A 17 9.96 20.01 -17.09
C GLN A 17 9.26 20.63 -15.89
N ARG A 18 7.92 20.53 -15.83
CA ARG A 18 7.12 21.04 -14.71
C ARG A 18 7.35 20.24 -13.44
N SER A 19 7.57 18.92 -13.52
CA SER A 19 7.73 18.08 -12.33
C SER A 19 8.98 18.39 -11.52
N LEU A 20 10.01 19.00 -12.13
CA LEU A 20 11.25 19.40 -11.45
C LEU A 20 10.99 20.29 -10.23
N SER A 21 10.03 21.21 -10.30
CA SER A 21 9.71 22.09 -9.17
C SER A 21 8.88 21.39 -8.09
N TYR A 22 8.27 20.24 -8.38
CA TYR A 22 7.35 19.53 -7.50
C TYR A 22 8.03 18.47 -6.63
N ALA A 23 9.27 18.09 -6.92
CA ALA A 23 10.01 17.14 -6.09
C ALA A 23 10.17 17.60 -4.62
N LYS A 24 10.27 18.92 -4.40
CA LYS A 24 10.35 19.52 -3.04
C LYS A 24 9.00 19.63 -2.32
N HIS A 25 7.90 19.41 -3.04
CA HIS A 25 6.52 19.50 -2.52
C HIS A 25 5.95 18.11 -2.16
N ILE A 26 6.75 17.07 -2.33
CA ILE A 26 6.37 15.72 -1.91
C ILE A 26 6.45 15.68 -0.38
N ASP A 27 5.33 15.40 0.26
CA ASP A 27 5.30 15.14 1.69
C ASP A 27 5.89 13.75 1.95
N ARG A 28 7.14 13.73 2.41
CA ARG A 28 7.89 12.50 2.66
C ARG A 28 7.32 11.67 3.81
N GLU A 29 6.56 12.28 4.72
CA GLU A 29 5.96 11.55 5.85
C GLU A 29 4.78 10.68 5.40
N THR A 30 4.21 10.96 4.24
CA THR A 30 3.09 10.20 3.64
C THR A 30 3.53 9.11 2.67
N ILE A 31 4.84 8.89 2.51
CA ILE A 31 5.35 7.89 1.58
C ILE A 31 5.01 6.49 2.06
N GLU A 32 4.26 5.77 1.25
CA GLU A 32 3.91 4.36 1.48
C GLU A 32 4.24 3.51 0.25
N PHE A 33 4.57 2.25 0.50
CA PHE A 33 4.87 1.27 -0.55
C PHE A 33 3.97 0.05 -0.42
N PHE A 34 3.43 -0.39 -1.54
CA PHE A 34 2.64 -1.60 -1.67
C PHE A 34 3.28 -2.51 -2.72
N GLU A 35 3.66 -3.72 -2.33
CA GLU A 35 4.26 -4.72 -3.22
C GLU A 35 3.22 -5.80 -3.53
N GLU A 36 2.92 -5.98 -4.82
CA GLU A 36 2.03 -7.05 -5.29
C GLU A 36 2.67 -7.74 -6.51
N ASN A 37 2.95 -9.05 -6.38
CA ASN A 37 3.63 -9.82 -7.42
C ASN A 37 4.97 -9.21 -7.86
N ASP A 38 5.04 -8.72 -9.11
CA ASP A 38 6.19 -8.05 -9.71
C ASP A 38 6.05 -6.51 -9.68
N ASP A 39 5.01 -5.98 -9.04
CA ASP A 39 4.66 -4.57 -9.03
C ASP A 39 4.93 -3.93 -7.66
N VAL A 40 5.46 -2.71 -7.69
CA VAL A 40 5.68 -1.84 -6.53
C VAL A 40 4.91 -0.56 -6.78
N THR A 41 3.89 -0.31 -5.97
CA THR A 41 3.16 0.96 -5.96
C THR A 41 3.73 1.85 -4.87
N MET A 42 4.19 3.04 -5.26
CA MET A 42 4.59 4.10 -4.33
C MET A 42 3.48 5.14 -4.27
N TYR A 43 3.08 5.48 -3.05
CA TYR A 43 2.08 6.50 -2.74
C TYR A 43 2.71 7.66 -1.99
N ALA A 44 2.25 8.88 -2.24
CA ALA A 44 2.55 10.06 -1.41
C ALA A 44 1.54 11.19 -1.67
N GLN A 45 1.40 12.10 -0.70
CA GLN A 45 0.76 13.40 -0.91
C GLN A 45 1.74 14.42 -1.47
N ILE A 46 1.27 15.21 -2.43
CA ILE A 46 2.08 16.24 -3.09
C ILE A 46 1.33 17.57 -3.04
N GLU A 47 1.98 18.58 -2.48
CA GLU A 47 1.43 19.94 -2.40
C GLU A 47 1.42 20.61 -3.79
N GLY A 48 0.25 21.16 -4.15
CA GLY A 48 0.06 21.98 -5.33
C GLY A 48 -0.79 23.21 -5.03
N THR A 49 -1.91 23.37 -5.71
CA THR A 49 -2.95 24.34 -5.30
C THR A 49 -3.79 23.82 -4.14
N ASP A 50 -3.71 22.51 -3.91
CA ASP A 50 -4.27 21.73 -2.81
C ASP A 50 -3.31 20.54 -2.58
N TYR A 51 -3.57 19.69 -1.60
CA TYR A 51 -2.88 18.42 -1.42
C TYR A 51 -3.47 17.36 -2.34
N TYR A 52 -2.61 16.73 -3.13
CA TYR A 52 -3.01 15.67 -4.06
C TYR A 52 -2.39 14.34 -3.70
N ASP A 53 -3.24 13.36 -3.41
CA ASP A 53 -2.87 11.96 -3.29
C ASP A 53 -2.38 11.47 -4.66
N THR A 54 -1.15 10.95 -4.69
CA THR A 54 -0.48 10.55 -5.93
C THR A 54 0.10 9.16 -5.76
N ALA A 55 -0.16 8.29 -6.73
CA ALA A 55 0.39 6.95 -6.79
C ALA A 55 1.13 6.71 -8.12
N ILE A 56 2.18 5.91 -8.08
CA ILE A 56 2.85 5.37 -9.26
C ILE A 56 3.04 3.88 -9.08
N THR A 57 2.92 3.11 -10.15
CA THR A 57 3.16 1.67 -10.13
C THR A 57 4.31 1.32 -11.06
N TYR A 58 5.33 0.69 -10.47
CA TYR A 58 6.55 0.26 -11.12
C TYR A 58 6.61 -1.27 -11.18
N ASN A 59 6.82 -1.81 -12.39
CA ASN A 59 6.98 -3.25 -12.56
C ASN A 59 8.47 -3.62 -12.54
N LEU A 60 8.86 -4.44 -11.55
CA LEU A 60 10.23 -4.90 -11.29
C LEU A 60 10.79 -5.73 -12.45
N LYS A 61 9.95 -6.60 -13.03
CA LYS A 61 10.35 -7.50 -14.12
C LYS A 61 10.59 -6.78 -15.45
N LYS A 62 9.73 -5.81 -15.77
CA LYS A 62 9.80 -4.98 -16.99
C LYS A 62 10.72 -3.78 -16.82
N ASP A 63 11.14 -3.48 -15.59
CA ASP A 63 11.98 -2.34 -15.23
C ASP A 63 11.42 -1.01 -15.75
N ARG A 64 10.11 -0.80 -15.57
CA ARG A 64 9.42 0.41 -16.06
C ARG A 64 8.16 0.73 -15.26
N LEU A 65 7.76 2.00 -15.28
CA LEU A 65 6.44 2.43 -14.79
C LEU A 65 5.34 1.86 -15.68
N ILE A 66 4.35 1.24 -15.06
CA ILE A 66 3.19 0.65 -15.74
C ILE A 66 1.92 1.45 -15.50
N ASP A 67 1.79 2.12 -14.35
CA ASP A 67 0.63 2.95 -14.05
C ASP A 67 0.98 4.17 -13.19
N ASP A 68 0.09 5.15 -13.15
CA ASP A 68 0.15 6.31 -12.27
C ASP A 68 -1.24 6.89 -12.04
N ASP A 69 -1.55 7.40 -10.85
CA ASP A 69 -2.81 8.07 -10.57
C ASP A 69 -2.56 9.28 -9.67
N CYS A 70 -3.41 10.29 -9.78
CA CYS A 70 -3.33 11.49 -8.97
C CYS A 70 -4.69 12.17 -8.86
N THR A 71 -5.09 12.58 -7.66
CA THR A 71 -6.37 13.27 -7.42
C THR A 71 -6.43 14.69 -7.98
N CYS A 72 -5.36 15.18 -8.62
CA CYS A 72 -5.36 16.48 -9.26
C CYS A 72 -6.27 16.53 -10.49
N PRO A 73 -6.69 17.73 -10.96
CA PRO A 73 -7.57 17.86 -12.12
C PRO A 73 -7.05 17.25 -13.43
N VAL A 74 -5.76 16.93 -13.52
CA VAL A 74 -5.15 16.26 -14.68
C VAL A 74 -5.33 14.74 -14.60
N GLY A 75 -5.39 14.15 -13.39
CA GLY A 75 -5.37 12.71 -13.20
C GLY A 75 -4.02 12.11 -13.58
N TYR A 76 -4.05 11.28 -14.64
CA TYR A 76 -2.92 10.54 -15.19
C TYR A 76 -1.86 11.41 -15.86
N ASN A 77 -0.62 10.95 -15.85
CA ASN A 77 0.56 11.55 -16.47
C ASN A 77 0.76 13.02 -16.09
N CYS A 78 0.35 13.38 -14.87
CA CYS A 78 0.48 14.72 -14.34
C CYS A 78 1.89 15.01 -13.83
N LYS A 79 2.16 16.28 -13.53
CA LYS A 79 3.46 16.72 -13.01
C LYS A 79 3.75 16.16 -11.60
N HIS A 80 2.72 15.85 -10.81
CA HIS A 80 2.86 15.26 -9.48
C HIS A 80 3.32 13.80 -9.59
N ALA A 81 2.63 12.99 -10.41
CA ALA A 81 3.04 11.62 -10.72
C ALA A 81 4.46 11.56 -11.29
N ALA A 82 4.80 12.46 -12.21
CA ALA A 82 6.15 12.55 -12.76
C ALA A 82 7.21 12.95 -11.71
N ALA A 83 6.85 13.76 -10.70
CA ALA A 83 7.75 14.13 -9.60
C ALA A 83 7.97 12.93 -8.67
N LEU A 84 6.90 12.21 -8.30
CA LEU A 84 6.98 11.00 -7.50
C LEU A 84 7.80 9.91 -8.21
N ALA A 85 7.57 9.73 -9.51
CA ALA A 85 8.35 8.83 -10.35
C ALA A 85 9.84 9.13 -10.34
N ARG A 86 10.20 10.42 -10.43
CA ARG A 86 11.60 10.85 -10.36
C ARG A 86 12.21 10.51 -9.00
N LEU A 87 11.50 10.79 -7.91
CA LEU A 87 11.94 10.44 -6.55
C LEU A 87 12.14 8.92 -6.43
N PHE A 88 11.18 8.12 -6.88
CA PHE A 88 11.28 6.65 -6.90
C PHE A 88 12.53 6.17 -7.62
N PHE A 89 12.77 6.67 -8.84
CA PHE A 89 13.94 6.28 -9.63
C PHE A 89 15.26 6.60 -8.91
N GLN A 90 15.33 7.77 -8.28
CA GLN A 90 16.55 8.30 -7.67
C GLN A 90 16.88 7.61 -6.34
N GLU A 91 15.88 7.35 -5.50
CA GLU A 91 16.10 6.93 -4.11
C GLU A 91 15.74 5.47 -3.84
N TYR A 92 14.75 4.90 -4.55
CA TYR A 92 14.14 3.63 -4.15
C TYR A 92 14.31 2.50 -5.16
N ARG A 93 14.37 2.82 -6.48
CA ARG A 93 14.39 1.81 -7.56
C ARG A 93 15.49 0.76 -7.38
N GLN A 94 16.68 1.17 -6.94
CA GLN A 94 17.81 0.25 -6.80
C GLN A 94 17.58 -0.77 -5.69
N GLU A 95 17.07 -0.34 -4.54
CA GLU A 95 16.75 -1.24 -3.42
C GLU A 95 15.72 -2.29 -3.83
N PHE A 96 14.63 -1.86 -4.45
CA PHE A 96 13.60 -2.79 -4.92
C PHE A 96 14.11 -3.76 -5.99
N GLN A 97 14.93 -3.29 -6.94
CA GLN A 97 15.55 -4.17 -7.95
C GLN A 97 16.49 -5.20 -7.34
N GLN A 98 17.28 -4.82 -6.33
CA GLN A 98 18.16 -5.75 -5.61
C GLN A 98 17.35 -6.80 -4.85
N ARG A 99 16.36 -6.38 -4.07
CA ARG A 99 15.45 -7.28 -3.35
C ARG A 99 14.72 -8.24 -4.29
N TYR A 100 14.27 -7.76 -5.45
CA TYR A 100 13.64 -8.59 -6.46
C TYR A 100 14.61 -9.62 -7.03
N ALA A 101 15.83 -9.22 -7.43
CA ALA A 101 16.85 -10.13 -7.93
C ALA A 101 17.23 -11.21 -6.90
N GLU A 102 17.34 -10.86 -5.63
CA GLU A 102 17.58 -11.80 -4.53
C GLU A 102 16.41 -12.79 -4.38
N SER A 103 15.17 -12.31 -4.45
CA SER A 103 13.98 -13.15 -4.35
C SER A 103 13.86 -14.16 -5.49
N GLN A 104 14.36 -13.81 -6.69
CA GLN A 104 14.37 -14.66 -7.88
C GLN A 104 15.61 -15.58 -7.94
N SER A 105 16.58 -15.42 -7.04
CA SER A 105 17.72 -16.32 -6.96
C SER A 105 17.31 -17.73 -6.55
N SER A 106 18.09 -18.74 -6.92
CA SER A 106 17.84 -20.13 -6.52
C SER A 106 17.71 -20.30 -5.00
N GLN A 107 18.49 -19.55 -4.23
CA GLN A 107 18.39 -19.51 -2.77
C GLN A 107 17.13 -18.79 -2.27
N GLY A 108 16.73 -17.69 -2.92
CA GLY A 108 15.50 -16.95 -2.62
C GLY A 108 14.25 -17.78 -2.87
N ILE A 109 14.20 -18.48 -4.02
CA ILE A 109 13.12 -19.39 -4.39
C ILE A 109 13.03 -20.55 -3.39
N ALA A 110 14.16 -21.18 -3.06
CA ALA A 110 14.21 -22.25 -2.07
C ALA A 110 13.75 -21.80 -0.67
N LYS A 111 14.10 -20.56 -0.28
CA LYS A 111 13.67 -19.98 1.01
C LYS A 111 12.17 -19.73 1.05
N ARG A 112 11.57 -19.21 -0.04
CA ARG A 112 10.10 -19.05 -0.17
C ARG A 112 9.39 -20.39 -0.07
N GLN A 113 9.81 -21.37 -0.88
CA GLN A 113 9.25 -22.73 -0.84
C GLN A 113 9.29 -23.34 0.56
N ARG A 114 10.42 -23.19 1.27
CA ARG A 114 10.56 -23.68 2.65
C ARG A 114 9.60 -22.97 3.62
N GLY A 115 9.39 -21.67 3.44
CA GLY A 115 8.44 -20.87 4.22
C GLY A 115 7.00 -21.30 3.97
N ASP A 116 6.61 -21.49 2.71
CA ASP A 116 5.28 -21.96 2.33
C ASP A 116 5.01 -23.35 2.89
N ASP A 117 5.99 -24.26 2.81
CA ASP A 117 5.91 -25.58 3.43
C ASP A 117 5.75 -25.51 4.96
N GLN A 118 6.42 -24.55 5.62
CA GLN A 118 6.27 -24.34 7.07
C GLN A 118 4.88 -23.81 7.42
N ALA A 119 4.37 -22.83 6.68
CA ALA A 119 3.03 -22.28 6.88
C ALA A 119 1.96 -23.36 6.65
N GLN A 120 2.12 -24.18 5.62
CA GLN A 120 1.21 -25.29 5.33
C GLN A 120 1.23 -26.34 6.44
N ARG A 121 2.41 -26.69 6.96
CA ARG A 121 2.55 -27.58 8.12
C ARG A 121 1.85 -27.01 9.35
N TRP A 122 2.13 -25.75 9.69
CA TRP A 122 1.49 -25.06 10.80
C TRP A 122 -0.05 -25.03 10.65
N LEU A 123 -0.57 -24.71 9.47
CA LEU A 123 -2.01 -24.66 9.20
C LEU A 123 -2.65 -26.04 9.39
N ASN A 124 -1.97 -27.11 8.95
CA ASN A 124 -2.44 -28.47 9.12
C ASN A 124 -2.44 -28.88 10.60
N ASP A 125 -1.40 -28.52 11.36
CA ASP A 125 -1.35 -28.77 12.80
C ASP A 125 -2.43 -28.00 13.56
N PHE A 126 -2.67 -26.73 13.20
CA PHE A 126 -3.74 -25.93 13.76
C PHE A 126 -5.12 -26.53 13.48
N LYS A 127 -5.38 -26.96 12.23
CA LYS A 127 -6.64 -27.66 11.88
C LYS A 127 -6.82 -28.94 12.70
N ARG A 128 -5.75 -29.70 12.90
CA ARG A 128 -5.77 -30.93 13.71
C ARG A 128 -6.04 -30.62 15.19
N TYR A 129 -5.45 -29.56 15.73
CA TYR A 129 -5.74 -29.09 17.08
C TYR A 129 -7.23 -28.75 17.25
N LEU A 130 -7.81 -27.97 16.33
CA LEU A 130 -9.23 -27.62 16.36
C LEU A 130 -10.17 -28.83 16.32
N GLN A 131 -9.78 -29.92 15.65
CA GLN A 131 -10.55 -31.17 15.61
C GLN A 131 -10.43 -32.00 16.88
N GLN A 132 -9.37 -31.82 17.66
CA GLN A 132 -9.07 -32.59 18.88
C GLN A 132 -9.52 -31.87 20.15
N THR A 133 -9.65 -30.55 20.10
CA THR A 133 -10.41 -29.80 21.09
C THR A 133 -11.89 -30.11 20.90
N GLU A 134 -12.44 -31.03 21.70
CA GLU A 134 -13.87 -31.00 21.97
C GLU A 134 -14.23 -29.59 22.45
N PRO A 135 -15.35 -28.99 22.01
CA PRO A 135 -15.80 -27.73 22.60
C PRO A 135 -15.87 -27.97 24.11
N GLU A 136 -15.14 -27.17 24.90
CA GLU A 136 -15.36 -27.12 26.35
C GLU A 136 -16.86 -27.06 26.52
N GLN A 137 -17.43 -28.13 27.10
CA GLN A 137 -18.85 -28.16 27.42
C GLN A 137 -19.15 -26.84 28.07
N SER A 138 -20.06 -26.07 27.46
CA SER A 138 -20.46 -24.79 27.99
C SER A 138 -20.93 -25.05 29.42
N VAL A 139 -20.06 -24.80 30.40
CA VAL A 139 -20.51 -24.60 31.75
C VAL A 139 -21.41 -23.39 31.59
N LYS A 140 -22.73 -23.61 31.70
CA LYS A 140 -23.73 -22.56 31.65
C LYS A 140 -23.50 -21.64 32.85
N THR A 141 -22.45 -20.82 32.79
CA THR A 141 -22.40 -19.60 33.56
C THR A 141 -23.36 -18.68 32.84
N ASN A 142 -24.47 -18.37 33.51
CA ASN A 142 -25.43 -17.36 33.09
C ASN A 142 -24.74 -15.98 33.15
N ASN A 143 -23.82 -15.74 32.21
CA ASN A 143 -23.13 -14.48 32.06
C ASN A 143 -24.03 -13.55 31.27
N TYR A 144 -24.88 -12.82 31.99
CA TYR A 144 -25.69 -11.76 31.41
C TYR A 144 -24.83 -10.51 31.20
N LEU A 145 -24.76 -10.05 29.96
CA LEU A 145 -24.25 -8.71 29.65
C LEU A 145 -25.39 -7.72 29.85
N ILE A 146 -25.32 -6.92 30.92
CA ILE A 146 -26.24 -5.82 31.16
C ILE A 146 -25.64 -4.58 30.54
N TYR A 147 -26.25 -4.09 29.46
CA TYR A 147 -25.91 -2.80 28.85
C TYR A 147 -26.83 -1.72 29.42
N LEU A 148 -26.25 -0.74 30.10
CA LEU A 148 -26.92 0.51 30.47
C LEU A 148 -26.63 1.53 29.37
N LEU A 149 -27.66 1.86 28.57
CA LEU A 149 -27.61 2.99 27.67
C LEU A 149 -27.84 4.27 28.48
N ASP A 150 -26.78 5.07 28.66
CA ASP A 150 -26.90 6.43 29.16
C ASP A 150 -27.30 7.34 27.99
N GLN A 151 -28.59 7.63 27.87
CA GLN A 151 -29.07 8.69 27.00
C GLN A 151 -29.10 9.99 27.78
N SER A 152 -28.12 10.86 27.54
CA SER A 152 -28.17 12.27 27.96
C SER A 152 -29.21 13.03 27.12
N VAL A 153 -30.49 12.76 27.35
CA VAL A 153 -31.58 13.51 26.72
C VAL A 153 -31.62 14.90 27.37
N SER A 154 -31.10 15.89 26.66
CA SER A 154 -31.41 17.29 26.94
C SER A 154 -32.90 17.51 26.68
N LEU A 155 -33.69 17.54 27.76
CA LEU A 155 -35.13 17.78 27.75
C LEU A 155 -35.46 19.15 27.14
N LYS A 156 -35.62 19.22 25.82
CA LYS A 156 -36.43 20.27 25.20
C LYS A 156 -37.89 19.84 25.27
N LYS A 157 -38.64 20.50 26.16
CA LYS A 157 -40.10 20.41 26.27
C LYS A 157 -40.74 20.52 24.87
N LEU A 158 -41.44 19.47 24.46
CA LEU A 158 -42.42 19.54 23.38
C LEU A 158 -43.76 19.97 24.01
N THR A 159 -44.18 21.21 23.73
CA THR A 159 -45.56 21.65 23.92
C THR A 159 -46.38 21.19 22.72
N VAL A 160 -47.53 20.59 23.00
CA VAL A 160 -48.52 20.16 22.01
C VAL A 160 -49.62 21.23 22.01
N ASP A 161 -49.82 21.87 20.86
CA ASP A 161 -51.08 22.56 20.50
C ASP A 161 -51.87 21.64 19.55
#